data_AF-A0A812ZNZ0-F1
#
_entry.id   AF-A0A812ZNZ0-F1
#
_cell.length_a   1.000
_cell.length_b   1.000
_cell.length_c   1.000
_cell.angle_alpha   90.00
_cell.angle_beta   90.00
_cell.angle_gamma   90.00
#
_symmetry.space_group_name_H-M   'P 1'
#
loop_
_entity.id
_entity.type
_entity.pdbx_description
1 polymer ?
#
loop_
_entity_poly.entity_id
_entity_poly.type
_entity_poly.pdbx_seq_one_letter_code
_entity_poly.pdbx_strand_id
1 'polypeptide(L)'
;MKGALMSPVVMVALVARACWSECLADETCSGEPDMAELLQAKASVQANIQRELVQEMTRREMIKVAANHTCAEACGMLGGLCLSSSSSQPCERRLADGDKAWACSCDISVGLLDAGPYKPDPSAKLSASPFLMTHDSATGYIGDRDFIKRLFAQAQFVNLKVQLDCGARAFDLRLVQHDGKIYFHHGETPVVNWMSDQTLPEELPGLVGWAGEHPDEFVIISVSHCAHKYLIKYDRKHCTDEEFVKPFTDAGVAFESDCDKLRSMTLADAMAASALSNGGTWLPSMATA
;
A
#
# COMPACT_ATOMS: atom_id res chain seq x y z
N MET A 1 14.77 6.64 -30.87
CA MET A 1 13.37 7.01 -30.55
C MET A 1 12.84 5.96 -29.58
N LYS A 2 12.57 6.32 -28.33
CA LYS A 2 11.95 5.41 -27.36
C LYS A 2 10.46 5.33 -27.69
N GLY A 3 9.98 4.18 -28.15
CA GLY A 3 8.56 3.95 -28.38
C GLY A 3 7.82 4.00 -27.05
N ALA A 4 6.80 4.84 -26.94
CA ALA A 4 5.91 4.82 -25.79
C ALA A 4 5.09 3.53 -25.83
N LEU A 5 5.25 2.68 -24.82
CA LEU A 5 4.38 1.52 -24.60
C LEU A 5 2.98 2.06 -24.26
N MET A 6 2.02 1.78 -25.14
CA MET A 6 0.61 2.09 -24.87
C MET A 6 0.10 1.22 -23.74
N SER A 7 -0.68 1.84 -22.83
CA SER A 7 -1.35 1.12 -21.75
C SER A 7 -2.29 0.04 -22.32
N PRO A 8 -2.37 -1.16 -21.70
CA PRO A 8 -3.28 -2.22 -22.09
C PRO A 8 -4.74 -1.78 -22.18
N VAL A 9 -5.15 -0.78 -21.39
CA VAL A 9 -6.49 -0.17 -21.43
C VAL A 9 -6.71 0.58 -22.74
N VAL A 10 -5.70 1.32 -23.21
CA VAL A 10 -5.73 2.02 -24.50
C VAL A 10 -5.76 1.01 -25.64
N MET A 11 -5.08 -0.13 -25.49
CA MET A 11 -5.08 -1.21 -26.48
C MET A 11 -6.45 -1.90 -26.57
N VAL A 12 -7.08 -2.25 -25.46
CA VAL A 12 -8.43 -2.84 -25.45
C VAL A 12 -9.48 -1.85 -25.96
N ALA A 13 -9.40 -0.57 -25.56
CA ALA A 13 -10.29 0.46 -26.05
C ALA A 13 -10.09 0.72 -27.56
N LEU A 14 -8.86 0.67 -28.07
CA LEU A 14 -8.59 0.80 -29.51
C LEU A 14 -8.99 -0.43 -30.30
N VAL A 15 -8.84 -1.63 -29.77
CA VAL A 15 -9.31 -2.87 -30.43
C VAL A 15 -10.84 -2.88 -30.48
N ALA A 16 -11.52 -2.54 -29.39
CA ALA A 16 -12.98 -2.40 -29.39
C ALA A 16 -13.46 -1.30 -30.34
N ARG A 17 -12.74 -0.18 -30.41
CA ARG A 17 -13.05 0.95 -31.30
C ARG A 17 -12.72 0.66 -32.76
N ALA A 18 -11.67 -0.12 -33.04
CA ALA A 18 -11.30 -0.59 -34.38
C ALA A 18 -12.33 -1.60 -34.90
N CYS A 19 -12.71 -2.60 -34.09
CA CYS A 19 -13.80 -3.53 -34.41
C CYS A 19 -15.13 -2.79 -34.63
N TRP A 20 -15.41 -1.75 -33.84
CA TRP A 20 -16.62 -0.93 -34.03
C TRP A 20 -16.55 -0.05 -35.28
N SER A 21 -15.38 0.53 -35.60
CA SER A 21 -15.22 1.41 -36.77
C SER A 21 -15.21 0.65 -38.09
N GLU A 22 -14.72 -0.60 -38.12
CA GLU A 22 -14.77 -1.45 -39.31
C GLU A 22 -16.19 -1.96 -39.58
N CYS A 23 -16.98 -2.26 -38.53
CA CYS A 23 -18.40 -2.63 -38.69
C CYS A 23 -19.32 -1.49 -39.14
N LEU A 24 -18.97 -0.22 -38.88
CA LEU A 24 -19.79 0.93 -39.30
C LEU A 24 -19.61 1.31 -40.78
N ALA A 25 -18.59 0.79 -41.45
CA ALA A 25 -18.27 1.14 -42.84
C ALA A 25 -18.84 0.15 -43.88
N ASP A 26 -19.39 -0.98 -43.44
CA ASP A 26 -19.87 -2.05 -44.32
C ASP A 26 -21.32 -2.43 -43.98
N GLU A 27 -22.26 -2.13 -44.89
CA GLU A 27 -23.70 -2.44 -44.75
C GLU A 27 -24.01 -3.95 -44.70
N THR A 28 -22.99 -4.81 -44.81
CA THR A 28 -23.13 -6.27 -44.76
C THR A 28 -22.98 -6.88 -43.36
N CYS A 29 -22.64 -6.10 -42.32
CA CYS A 29 -22.56 -6.56 -40.92
C CYS A 29 -23.96 -6.74 -40.28
N SER A 30 -24.77 -7.67 -40.81
CA SER A 30 -26.10 -8.02 -40.29
C SER A 30 -26.12 -9.31 -39.46
N GLY A 31 -24.96 -9.90 -39.19
CA GLY A 31 -24.84 -11.04 -38.28
C GLY A 31 -24.67 -10.56 -36.84
N GLU A 32 -25.57 -10.96 -35.94
CA GLU A 32 -25.27 -10.90 -34.51
C GLU A 32 -23.96 -11.67 -34.26
N PRO A 33 -22.96 -11.07 -33.61
CA PRO A 33 -21.71 -11.77 -33.36
C PRO A 33 -22.00 -13.02 -32.53
N ASP A 34 -21.42 -14.15 -32.95
CA ASP A 34 -21.56 -15.39 -32.21
C ASP A 34 -21.02 -15.17 -30.79
N MET A 35 -21.91 -15.28 -29.81
CA MET A 35 -21.57 -15.11 -28.40
C MET A 35 -20.46 -16.06 -27.96
N ALA A 36 -20.32 -17.22 -28.60
CA ALA A 36 -19.22 -18.14 -28.34
C ALA A 36 -17.87 -17.56 -28.77
N GLU A 37 -17.79 -16.95 -29.96
CA GLU A 37 -16.57 -16.29 -30.44
C GLU A 37 -16.20 -15.08 -29.57
N LEU A 38 -17.18 -14.30 -29.14
CA LEU A 38 -16.95 -13.15 -28.28
C LEU A 38 -16.41 -13.55 -26.89
N LEU A 39 -16.95 -14.64 -26.33
CA LEU A 39 -16.46 -15.22 -25.07
C LEU A 39 -15.06 -15.81 -25.21
N GLN A 40 -14.76 -16.46 -26.35
CA GLN A 40 -13.44 -17.00 -26.63
C GLN A 40 -12.39 -15.89 -26.83
N ALA A 41 -12.74 -14.81 -27.53
CA ALA A 41 -11.87 -13.64 -27.69
C ALA A 41 -11.59 -12.97 -26.34
N LYS A 42 -12.61 -12.82 -25.48
CA LYS A 42 -12.44 -12.31 -24.11
C LYS A 42 -11.48 -13.18 -23.29
N ALA A 43 -11.65 -14.51 -23.33
CA ALA A 43 -10.79 -15.44 -22.61
C ALA A 43 -9.33 -15.37 -23.11
N SER A 44 -9.12 -15.25 -24.42
CA SER A 44 -7.79 -15.13 -25.03
C SER A 44 -7.08 -13.82 -24.63
N VAL A 45 -7.80 -12.68 -24.68
CA VAL A 45 -7.26 -11.39 -24.23
C VAL A 45 -6.91 -11.44 -22.74
N GLN A 46 -7.78 -12.03 -21.92
CA GLN A 46 -7.52 -12.18 -20.48
C GLN A 46 -6.30 -13.07 -20.21
N ALA A 47 -6.14 -14.17 -20.95
CA ALA A 47 -4.98 -15.07 -20.81
C ALA A 47 -3.66 -14.41 -21.27
N ASN A 48 -3.69 -13.59 -22.33
CA ASN A 48 -2.51 -12.86 -22.79
C ASN A 48 -2.12 -11.75 -21.82
N ILE A 49 -3.08 -10.98 -21.30
CA ILE A 49 -2.83 -9.98 -20.25
C ILE A 49 -2.24 -10.66 -19.01
N GLN A 50 -2.80 -11.79 -18.57
CA GLN A 50 -2.25 -12.55 -17.45
C GLN A 50 -0.82 -13.03 -17.72
N ARG A 51 -0.52 -13.51 -18.94
CA ARG A 51 0.83 -14.00 -19.29
C ARG A 51 1.87 -12.89 -19.34
N GLU A 52 1.55 -11.76 -19.98
CA GLU A 52 2.45 -10.60 -20.02
C GLU A 52 2.65 -10.00 -18.63
N LEU A 53 1.59 -9.97 -17.80
CA LEU A 53 1.69 -9.48 -16.44
C LEU A 53 2.53 -10.41 -15.56
N VAL A 54 2.34 -11.72 -15.66
CA VAL A 54 3.21 -12.70 -14.99
C VAL A 54 4.64 -12.52 -15.46
N GLN A 55 4.89 -12.38 -16.77
CA GLN A 55 6.24 -12.10 -17.27
C GLN A 55 6.83 -10.80 -16.73
N GLU A 56 6.05 -9.73 -16.61
CA GLU A 56 6.53 -8.44 -16.09
C GLU A 56 6.74 -8.48 -14.57
N MET A 57 5.89 -9.19 -13.83
CA MET A 57 6.08 -9.47 -12.41
C MET A 57 7.33 -10.33 -12.18
N THR A 58 7.54 -11.38 -12.98
CA THR A 58 8.76 -12.20 -12.95
C THR A 58 9.98 -11.40 -13.41
N ARG A 59 9.82 -10.43 -14.33
CA ARG A 59 10.90 -9.52 -14.73
C ARG A 59 11.28 -8.52 -13.64
N ARG A 60 10.35 -8.21 -12.72
CA ARG A 60 10.62 -7.45 -11.49
C ARG A 60 11.37 -8.28 -10.43
N GLU A 61 11.50 -9.59 -10.59
CA GLU A 61 12.48 -10.39 -9.84
C GLU A 61 13.89 -10.11 -10.38
N MET A 62 14.48 -9.02 -9.91
CA MET A 62 15.92 -8.82 -9.62
C MET A 62 16.14 -7.31 -9.45
N ILE A 63 15.44 -6.69 -8.50
CA ILE A 63 15.95 -5.43 -7.95
C ILE A 63 17.22 -5.79 -7.20
N LYS A 64 18.37 -5.51 -7.81
CA LYS A 64 19.65 -5.52 -7.10
C LYS A 64 19.59 -4.41 -6.07
N VAL A 65 19.26 -4.77 -4.84
CA VAL A 65 19.40 -3.92 -3.67
C VAL A 65 20.85 -3.43 -3.65
N ALA A 66 21.07 -2.11 -3.68
CA ALA A 66 22.42 -1.56 -3.66
C ALA A 66 23.15 -1.99 -2.38
N ALA A 67 24.47 -2.18 -2.48
CA ALA A 67 25.29 -2.41 -1.30
C ALA A 67 25.04 -1.23 -0.33
N ASN A 68 24.60 -1.53 0.89
CA ASN A 68 24.26 -0.61 2.02
C ASN A 68 22.76 -0.39 2.32
N HIS A 69 21.82 -1.14 1.73
CA HIS A 69 20.41 -1.07 2.16
C HIS A 69 20.03 -2.14 3.19
N THR A 70 19.31 -1.77 4.24
CA THR A 70 18.88 -2.74 5.25
C THR A 70 17.80 -3.70 4.70
N CYS A 71 17.62 -4.86 5.33
CA CYS A 71 16.53 -5.80 5.03
C CYS A 71 15.15 -5.10 5.05
N ALA A 72 14.95 -4.18 6.00
CA ALA A 72 13.73 -3.40 6.10
C ALA A 72 13.53 -2.54 4.84
N GLU A 73 14.56 -1.85 4.37
CA GLU A 73 14.50 -1.05 3.14
C GLU A 73 14.21 -1.90 1.90
N ALA A 74 14.83 -3.07 1.78
CA ALA A 74 14.54 -4.02 0.69
C ALA A 74 13.09 -4.52 0.74
N CYS A 75 12.60 -4.85 1.94
CA CYS A 75 11.21 -5.26 2.15
C CYS A 75 10.23 -4.13 1.79
N GLY A 76 10.49 -2.91 2.28
CA GLY A 76 9.69 -1.73 1.96
C GLY A 76 9.69 -1.39 0.47
N MET A 77 10.84 -1.50 -0.21
CA MET A 77 10.95 -1.28 -1.66
C MET A 77 10.18 -2.33 -2.47
N LEU A 78 10.00 -3.54 -1.94
CA LEU A 78 9.29 -4.65 -2.58
C LEU A 78 7.84 -4.78 -2.10
N GLY A 79 7.34 -3.77 -1.39
CA GLY A 79 5.96 -3.75 -0.89
C GLY A 79 5.68 -4.83 0.15
N GLY A 80 6.67 -5.25 0.94
CA GLY A 80 6.53 -6.30 1.94
C GLY A 80 6.76 -7.73 1.42
N LEU A 81 7.11 -7.91 0.14
CA LEU A 81 7.46 -9.23 -0.38
C LEU A 81 8.82 -9.68 0.17
N CYS A 82 8.83 -10.82 0.86
CA CYS A 82 10.08 -11.48 1.22
C CYS A 82 10.68 -12.12 -0.03
N LEU A 83 11.96 -11.89 -0.28
CA LEU A 83 12.68 -12.56 -1.35
C LEU A 83 13.21 -13.89 -0.82
N SER A 84 12.60 -15.00 -1.23
CA SER A 84 13.18 -16.31 -0.93
C SER A 84 14.51 -16.44 -1.66
N SER A 85 15.60 -16.69 -0.93
CA SER A 85 16.84 -17.17 -1.54
C SER A 85 16.61 -18.58 -2.09
N SER A 86 16.37 -18.69 -3.40
CA SER A 86 16.54 -19.90 -4.23
C SER A 86 15.85 -21.22 -3.82
N SER A 87 14.87 -21.23 -2.91
CA SER A 87 14.07 -22.44 -2.65
C SER A 87 12.58 -22.10 -2.64
N SER A 88 11.79 -22.87 -3.37
CA SER A 88 10.36 -22.71 -3.67
C SER A 88 9.42 -22.89 -2.47
N GLN A 89 9.82 -22.45 -1.27
CA GLN A 89 8.97 -22.46 -0.09
C GLN A 89 8.31 -21.09 0.10
N PRO A 90 6.97 -21.04 0.32
CA PRO A 90 6.31 -19.81 0.74
C PRO A 90 6.94 -19.27 2.03
N CYS A 91 6.74 -17.98 2.31
CA CYS A 91 7.25 -17.26 3.48
C CYS A 91 6.75 -17.78 4.86
N GLU A 92 6.38 -19.05 4.94
CA GLU A 92 6.16 -19.83 6.16
C GLU A 92 7.48 -20.45 6.63
N ARG A 93 8.51 -19.65 6.89
CA ARG A 93 9.60 -20.14 7.75
C ARG A 93 9.11 -20.05 9.19
N ARG A 94 8.52 -21.14 9.70
CA ARG A 94 8.69 -21.46 11.13
C ARG A 94 10.18 -21.50 11.38
N LEU A 95 10.68 -20.61 12.23
CA LEU A 95 11.98 -20.81 12.85
C LEU A 95 11.97 -22.22 13.46
N ALA A 96 13.02 -22.99 13.20
CA ALA A 96 13.11 -24.39 13.61
C ALA A 96 13.06 -24.58 15.14
N ASP A 97 13.10 -23.49 15.91
CA ASP A 97 13.16 -23.48 17.37
C ASP A 97 11.94 -22.78 17.99
N GLY A 98 10.72 -23.28 17.78
CA GLY A 98 9.56 -23.01 18.64
C GLY A 98 9.03 -21.57 18.78
N ASP A 99 9.78 -20.56 18.34
CA ASP A 99 9.47 -19.15 18.48
C ASP A 99 8.75 -18.66 17.23
N LYS A 100 7.53 -18.16 17.44
CA LYS A 100 6.61 -17.65 16.40
C LYS A 100 7.00 -16.26 15.91
N ALA A 101 8.28 -15.99 15.72
CA ALA A 101 8.72 -14.72 15.16
C ALA A 101 8.60 -14.77 13.63
N TRP A 102 7.82 -13.84 13.06
CA TRP A 102 7.75 -13.62 11.62
C TRP A 102 9.09 -13.03 11.17
N ALA A 103 9.92 -13.85 10.52
CA ALA A 103 11.16 -13.37 9.92
C ALA A 103 10.86 -12.92 8.48
N CYS A 104 10.96 -11.61 8.20
CA CYS A 104 10.96 -11.13 6.83
C CYS A 104 12.25 -11.67 6.18
N SER A 105 12.12 -12.64 5.27
CA SER A 105 13.26 -13.25 4.56
C SER A 105 13.79 -12.25 3.53
N CYS A 106 14.51 -11.25 4.01
CA CYS A 106 15.32 -10.35 3.21
C CYS A 106 16.82 -10.60 3.45
N ASP A 107 17.17 -11.71 4.13
CA ASP A 107 18.53 -12.21 4.32
C ASP A 107 19.08 -12.76 3.00
N ILE A 108 19.17 -11.88 2.00
CA ILE A 108 19.88 -12.12 0.77
C ILE A 108 21.34 -12.02 1.16
N SER A 109 22.05 -13.14 1.10
CA SER A 109 23.45 -13.40 1.45
C SER A 109 24.52 -12.47 0.80
N VAL A 110 24.17 -11.27 0.36
CA VAL A 110 25.06 -10.31 -0.32
C VAL A 110 25.69 -9.39 0.71
N GLY A 111 26.54 -9.93 1.59
CA GLY A 111 27.52 -9.18 2.39
C GLY A 111 27.08 -7.78 2.84
N LEU A 112 25.85 -7.67 3.36
CA LEU A 112 25.34 -6.41 3.88
C LEU A 112 26.16 -6.11 5.12
N LEU A 113 26.96 -5.04 5.05
CA LEU A 113 27.66 -4.52 6.19
C LEU A 113 26.61 -4.26 7.27
N ASP A 114 26.75 -4.96 8.39
CA ASP A 114 25.95 -4.77 9.58
C ASP A 114 26.16 -3.34 10.08
N ALA A 115 25.36 -2.41 9.57
CA ALA A 115 25.45 -0.99 9.91
C ALA A 115 25.03 -0.71 11.36
N GLY A 116 24.68 -1.76 12.11
CA GLY A 116 24.04 -1.67 13.40
C GLY A 116 22.62 -1.10 13.29
N PRO A 117 21.84 -1.16 14.39
CA PRO A 117 20.54 -0.51 14.44
C PRO A 117 20.75 1.00 14.33
N TYR A 118 20.21 1.60 13.28
CA TYR A 118 20.14 3.06 13.17
C TYR A 118 19.33 3.60 14.34
N LYS A 119 19.96 4.43 15.19
CA LYS A 119 19.29 5.15 16.27
C LYS A 119 19.12 6.60 15.84
N PRO A 120 17.89 7.06 15.56
CA PRO A 120 17.69 8.45 15.19
C PRO A 120 18.08 9.38 16.34
N ASP A 121 18.68 10.53 16.01
CA ASP A 121 19.01 11.57 16.99
C ASP A 121 17.70 12.22 17.48
N PRO A 122 17.32 12.09 18.77
CA PRO A 122 16.07 12.66 19.27
C PRO A 122 16.00 14.18 19.17
N SER A 123 17.15 14.85 19.08
CA SER A 123 17.24 16.31 18.94
C SER A 123 17.12 16.79 17.49
N ALA A 124 17.25 15.89 16.51
CA ALA A 124 17.05 16.23 15.11
C ALA A 124 15.61 16.65 14.84
N LYS A 125 15.40 17.48 13.82
CA LYS A 125 14.05 17.80 13.34
C LYS A 125 13.33 16.53 12.90
N LEU A 126 12.03 16.45 13.15
CA LEU A 126 11.21 15.33 12.70
C LEU A 126 11.35 15.11 11.18
N SER A 127 11.33 16.20 10.41
CA SER A 127 11.52 16.19 8.95
C SER A 127 12.92 15.80 8.47
N ALA A 128 13.91 15.80 9.35
CA ALA A 128 15.29 15.38 9.07
C ALA A 128 15.57 13.95 9.57
N SER A 129 14.64 13.35 10.31
CA SER A 129 14.76 11.98 10.80
C SER A 129 14.34 11.01 9.69
N PRO A 130 15.16 9.99 9.35
CA PRO A 130 14.82 9.05 8.30
C PRO A 130 13.80 8.04 8.79
N PHE A 131 12.76 7.83 8.00
CA PHE A 131 11.74 6.81 8.22
C PHE A 131 11.60 5.96 6.96
N LEU A 132 11.42 4.65 7.15
CA LEU A 132 10.93 3.79 6.09
C LEU A 132 9.41 3.96 5.98
N MET A 133 8.97 4.63 4.92
CA MET A 133 7.56 4.83 4.62
C MET A 133 7.04 3.84 3.57
N THR A 134 5.84 3.30 3.77
CA THR A 134 5.12 2.59 2.71
C THR A 134 4.09 3.51 2.08
N HIS A 135 4.10 3.64 0.76
CA HIS A 135 3.10 4.40 0.01
C HIS A 135 1.83 3.55 -0.17
N ASP A 136 0.65 4.17 -0.06
CA ASP A 136 -0.64 3.48 -0.16
C ASP A 136 -0.68 2.23 0.74
N SER A 137 -0.30 2.39 2.00
CA SER A 137 0.11 1.29 2.88
C SER A 137 -0.95 0.21 3.05
N ALA A 138 -2.21 0.63 3.11
CA ALA A 138 -3.34 -0.28 3.30
C ALA A 138 -3.65 -1.14 2.07
N THR A 139 -3.06 -0.90 0.90
CA THR A 139 -3.31 -1.71 -0.30
C THR A 139 -2.82 -3.17 -0.17
N GLY A 140 -2.09 -3.49 0.89
CA GLY A 140 -1.81 -4.87 1.33
C GLY A 140 -3.04 -5.67 1.74
N TYR A 141 -4.17 -5.00 1.97
CA TYR A 141 -5.46 -5.66 2.20
C TYR A 141 -6.20 -6.04 0.90
N ILE A 142 -5.69 -5.68 -0.28
CA ILE A 142 -6.28 -6.14 -1.54
C ILE A 142 -6.10 -7.65 -1.64
N GLY A 143 -7.20 -8.39 -1.45
CA GLY A 143 -7.20 -9.85 -1.48
C GLY A 143 -6.84 -10.41 -2.85
N ASP A 144 -6.34 -11.66 -2.85
CA ASP A 144 -5.88 -12.33 -4.07
C ASP A 144 -6.94 -12.46 -5.17
N ARG A 145 -8.22 -12.42 -4.78
CA ARG A 145 -9.37 -12.57 -5.68
C ARG A 145 -9.68 -11.29 -6.47
N ASP A 146 -9.16 -10.13 -6.08
CA ASP A 146 -9.41 -8.87 -6.77
C ASP A 146 -8.29 -8.53 -7.77
N PHE A 147 -8.11 -9.39 -8.77
CA PHE A 147 -7.02 -9.27 -9.75
C PHE A 147 -6.96 -7.88 -10.43
N ILE A 148 -8.12 -7.30 -10.73
CA ILE A 148 -8.19 -5.99 -11.39
C ILE A 148 -7.71 -4.90 -10.42
N LYS A 149 -8.18 -4.86 -9.17
CA LYS A 149 -7.67 -3.86 -8.23
C LYS A 149 -6.22 -4.09 -7.87
N ARG A 150 -5.76 -5.34 -7.79
CA ARG A 150 -4.33 -5.64 -7.59
C ARG A 150 -3.45 -5.01 -8.67
N LEU A 151 -3.87 -5.14 -9.93
CA LEU A 151 -3.11 -4.61 -11.06
C LEU A 151 -2.97 -3.08 -11.03
N PHE A 152 -3.99 -2.36 -10.55
CA PHE A 152 -4.03 -0.90 -10.65
C PHE A 152 -3.83 -0.14 -9.34
N ALA A 153 -4.06 -0.77 -8.20
CA ALA A 153 -4.07 -0.13 -6.89
C ALA A 153 -3.09 -0.75 -5.89
N GLN A 154 -2.60 -1.98 -6.09
CA GLN A 154 -1.74 -2.62 -5.09
C GLN A 154 -0.32 -2.05 -5.09
N ALA A 155 0.03 -1.40 -3.99
CA ALA A 155 1.39 -0.95 -3.70
C ALA A 155 2.08 -1.84 -2.64
N GLN A 156 1.31 -2.45 -1.75
CA GLN A 156 1.80 -3.35 -0.69
C GLN A 156 1.19 -4.75 -0.82
N PHE A 157 1.91 -5.77 -0.38
CA PHE A 157 1.51 -7.20 -0.44
C PHE A 157 1.21 -7.80 0.92
N VAL A 158 1.43 -7.05 2.00
CA VAL A 158 1.21 -7.48 3.38
C VAL A 158 0.45 -6.40 4.17
N ASN A 159 -0.28 -6.80 5.21
CA ASN A 159 -1.06 -5.86 6.03
C ASN A 159 -0.18 -4.88 6.82
N LEU A 160 -0.80 -3.87 7.43
CA LEU A 160 -0.10 -2.80 8.14
C LEU A 160 0.77 -3.31 9.30
N LYS A 161 0.29 -4.31 10.06
CA LYS A 161 1.08 -4.89 11.15
C LYS A 161 2.34 -5.61 10.63
N VAL A 162 2.22 -6.39 9.56
CA VAL A 162 3.40 -7.06 8.98
C VAL A 162 4.38 -6.03 8.41
N GLN A 163 3.91 -4.90 7.89
CA GLN A 163 4.80 -3.80 7.50
C GLN A 163 5.58 -3.24 8.69
N LEU A 164 4.94 -3.07 9.86
CA LEU A 164 5.62 -2.70 11.12
C LEU A 164 6.67 -3.74 11.52
N ASP A 165 6.30 -5.03 11.50
CA ASP A 165 7.20 -6.14 11.82
C ASP A 165 8.40 -6.20 10.86
N CYS A 166 8.24 -5.76 9.60
CA CYS A 166 9.31 -5.63 8.61
C CYS A 166 10.07 -4.29 8.65
N GLY A 167 9.83 -3.43 9.64
CA GLY A 167 10.61 -2.20 9.88
C GLY A 167 10.04 -0.91 9.29
N ALA A 168 8.85 -0.94 8.68
CA ALA A 168 8.17 0.30 8.31
C ALA A 168 7.82 1.10 9.57
N ARG A 169 8.08 2.40 9.55
CA ARG A 169 7.79 3.33 10.65
C ARG A 169 7.00 4.56 10.19
N ALA A 170 6.63 4.59 8.91
CA ALA A 170 5.73 5.58 8.37
C ALA A 170 4.73 4.94 7.39
N PHE A 171 3.47 5.37 7.44
CA PHE A 171 2.40 4.87 6.58
C PHE A 171 1.68 6.00 5.85
N ASP A 172 1.40 5.85 4.56
CA ASP A 172 0.41 6.67 3.83
C ASP A 172 -0.95 5.95 3.90
N LEU A 173 -1.86 6.46 4.74
CA LEU A 173 -3.21 5.97 4.89
C LEU A 173 -4.20 6.91 4.21
N ARG A 174 -4.91 6.36 3.21
CA ARG A 174 -5.98 7.04 2.50
C ARG A 174 -7.32 6.55 3.00
N LEU A 175 -8.16 7.45 3.50
CA LEU A 175 -9.36 7.11 4.27
C LEU A 175 -10.65 7.50 3.55
N VAL A 176 -11.61 6.57 3.50
CA VAL A 176 -12.94 6.85 2.94
C VAL A 176 -14.02 6.50 3.94
N GLN A 177 -14.94 7.42 4.17
CA GLN A 177 -16.16 7.14 4.91
C GLN A 177 -17.19 6.48 4.00
N HIS A 178 -17.78 5.39 4.47
CA HIS A 178 -18.89 4.71 3.80
C HIS A 178 -19.77 4.03 4.85
N ASP A 179 -21.09 4.22 4.78
CA ASP A 179 -22.07 3.60 5.68
C ASP A 179 -21.73 3.72 7.18
N GLY A 180 -21.22 4.88 7.59
CA GLY A 180 -20.89 5.17 9.00
C GLY A 180 -19.57 4.58 9.48
N LYS A 181 -18.76 3.97 8.60
CA LYS A 181 -17.44 3.42 8.92
C LYS A 181 -16.36 4.06 8.06
N ILE A 182 -15.13 4.06 8.57
CA ILE A 182 -13.93 4.52 7.86
C ILE A 182 -13.19 3.31 7.30
N TYR A 183 -13.07 3.23 5.98
CA TYR A 183 -12.32 2.22 5.25
C TYR A 183 -11.03 2.81 4.70
N PHE A 184 -10.11 1.96 4.30
CA PHE A 184 -8.98 2.36 3.45
C PHE A 184 -9.43 2.43 1.99
N HIS A 185 -8.83 3.31 1.20
CA HIS A 185 -9.08 3.33 -0.23
C HIS A 185 -7.83 3.64 -1.05
N HIS A 186 -7.95 3.47 -2.35
CA HIS A 186 -6.97 3.95 -3.32
C HIS A 186 -7.71 4.47 -4.55
N GLY A 187 -7.28 5.63 -5.05
CA GLY A 187 -7.90 6.32 -6.18
C GLY A 187 -9.18 7.07 -5.80
N GLU A 188 -9.62 7.93 -6.73
CA GLU A 188 -10.89 8.68 -6.62
C GLU A 188 -11.79 8.58 -7.88
N THR A 189 -11.38 7.86 -8.92
CA THR A 189 -12.17 7.66 -10.14
C THR A 189 -13.03 6.38 -10.10
N PRO A 190 -14.26 6.38 -10.63
CA PRO A 190 -15.14 5.20 -10.61
C PRO A 190 -14.52 3.90 -11.16
N VAL A 191 -13.54 4.02 -12.07
CA VAL A 191 -12.87 2.88 -12.71
C VAL A 191 -11.74 2.32 -11.86
N VAL A 192 -10.94 3.19 -11.24
CA VAL A 192 -9.68 2.81 -10.57
C VAL A 192 -9.79 2.79 -9.04
N ASN A 193 -11.00 3.03 -8.50
CA ASN A 193 -11.19 3.06 -7.04
C ASN A 193 -11.18 1.68 -6.42
N TRP A 194 -10.37 1.53 -5.38
CA TRP A 194 -10.44 0.40 -4.46
C TRP A 194 -10.84 0.91 -3.08
N MET A 195 -11.63 0.13 -2.36
CA MET A 195 -11.97 0.32 -0.96
C MET A 195 -11.73 -1.01 -0.26
N SER A 196 -11.06 -1.01 0.87
CA SER A 196 -10.79 -2.22 1.64
C SER A 196 -12.07 -2.82 2.22
N ASP A 197 -12.03 -4.11 2.54
CA ASP A 197 -13.05 -4.75 3.38
C ASP A 197 -12.80 -4.44 4.87
N GLN A 198 -11.54 -4.17 5.24
CA GLN A 198 -11.11 -3.78 6.58
C GLN A 198 -11.43 -2.32 6.86
N THR A 199 -11.71 -2.01 8.12
CA THR A 199 -11.98 -0.65 8.57
C THR A 199 -10.90 -0.15 9.51
N LEU A 200 -10.68 1.17 9.53
CA LEU A 200 -9.74 1.81 10.45
C LEU A 200 -10.06 1.47 11.91
N PRO A 201 -11.31 1.52 12.41
CA PRO A 201 -11.62 1.15 13.80
C PRO A 201 -11.33 -0.32 14.15
N GLU A 202 -11.34 -1.23 13.17
CA GLU A 202 -11.03 -2.65 13.39
C GLU A 202 -9.51 -2.90 13.43
N GLU A 203 -8.73 -2.20 12.59
CA GLU A 203 -7.28 -2.39 12.52
C GLU A 203 -6.51 -1.56 13.55
N LEU A 204 -6.98 -0.36 13.89
CA LEU A 204 -6.27 0.58 14.75
C LEU A 204 -5.94 0.02 16.15
N PRO A 205 -6.81 -0.74 16.85
CA PRO A 205 -6.45 -1.33 18.14
C PRO A 205 -5.25 -2.28 18.07
N GLY A 206 -5.13 -3.07 16.99
CA GLY A 206 -4.00 -3.98 16.79
C GLY A 206 -2.69 -3.22 16.55
N LEU A 207 -2.77 -2.10 15.85
CA LEU A 207 -1.66 -1.19 15.62
C LEU A 207 -1.19 -0.48 16.90
N VAL A 208 -2.14 0.08 17.69
CA VAL A 208 -1.85 0.67 19.01
C VAL A 208 -1.28 -0.36 19.98
N GLY A 209 -1.79 -1.60 19.95
CA GLY A 209 -1.26 -2.72 20.70
C GLY A 209 0.19 -3.01 20.34
N TRP A 210 0.50 -3.08 19.04
CA TRP A 210 1.87 -3.28 18.55
C TRP A 210 2.83 -2.20 19.09
N ALA A 211 2.44 -0.92 19.06
CA ALA A 211 3.30 0.15 19.59
C ALA A 211 3.54 0.03 21.10
N GLY A 212 2.55 -0.45 21.88
CA GLY A 212 2.74 -0.72 23.30
C GLY A 212 3.71 -1.87 23.59
N GLU A 213 3.79 -2.86 22.69
CA GLU A 213 4.75 -3.96 22.76
C GLU A 213 6.18 -3.51 22.35
N HIS A 214 6.30 -2.36 21.68
CA HIS A 214 7.55 -1.79 21.16
C HIS A 214 7.73 -0.33 21.62
N PRO A 215 7.91 -0.09 22.93
CA PRO A 215 7.87 1.27 23.51
C PRO A 215 9.04 2.18 23.07
N ASP A 216 10.10 1.61 22.52
CA ASP A 216 11.25 2.33 21.95
C ASP A 216 11.04 2.72 20.47
N GLU A 217 9.97 2.24 19.84
CA GLU A 217 9.63 2.54 18.45
C GLU A 217 8.71 3.76 18.34
N PHE A 218 8.88 4.49 17.24
CA PHE A 218 8.04 5.63 16.87
C PHE A 218 7.43 5.42 15.49
N VAL A 219 6.10 5.50 15.42
CA VAL A 219 5.34 5.28 14.18
C VAL A 219 4.63 6.56 13.76
N ILE A 220 4.78 6.93 12.49
CA ILE A 220 4.08 8.06 11.87
C ILE A 220 2.99 7.52 10.93
N ILE A 221 1.78 8.06 11.03
CA ILE A 221 0.77 7.92 9.98
C ILE A 221 0.65 9.24 9.26
N SER A 222 0.76 9.21 7.94
CA SER A 222 0.33 10.28 7.05
C SER A 222 -1.10 9.97 6.60
N VAL A 223 -2.08 10.72 7.11
CA VAL A 223 -3.48 10.60 6.72
C VAL A 223 -3.73 11.54 5.54
N SER A 224 -4.16 10.99 4.42
CA SER A 224 -4.31 11.71 3.16
C SER A 224 -5.56 11.31 2.38
N HIS A 225 -5.86 12.06 1.31
CA HIS A 225 -6.91 11.74 0.32
C HIS A 225 -8.31 11.43 0.88
N CYS A 226 -8.69 12.03 2.01
CA CYS A 226 -9.93 11.67 2.67
C CYS A 226 -11.18 11.94 1.81
N ALA A 227 -12.16 11.03 1.85
CA ALA A 227 -13.35 11.13 1.01
C ALA A 227 -14.60 10.53 1.65
N HIS A 228 -15.77 10.90 1.13
CA HIS A 228 -17.04 10.20 1.33
C HIS A 228 -17.38 9.38 0.09
N LYS A 229 -17.72 8.10 0.26
CA LYS A 229 -18.22 7.25 -0.81
C LYS A 229 -19.74 7.20 -0.81
N TYR A 230 -20.31 7.72 -1.89
CA TYR A 230 -21.69 7.50 -2.30
C TYR A 230 -21.74 6.40 -3.38
N LEU A 231 -22.93 6.10 -3.90
CA LEU A 231 -23.20 4.98 -4.84
C LEU A 231 -22.07 4.72 -5.86
N ILE A 232 -21.62 5.76 -6.57
CA ILE A 232 -20.53 5.68 -7.58
C ILE A 232 -19.53 6.85 -7.48
N LYS A 233 -19.68 7.72 -6.48
CA LYS A 233 -18.97 9.00 -6.40
C LYS A 233 -18.17 9.09 -5.10
N TYR A 234 -16.97 9.65 -5.21
CA TYR A 234 -16.12 9.98 -4.09
C TYR A 234 -16.10 11.50 -3.97
N ASP A 235 -16.56 12.02 -2.83
CA ASP A 235 -16.48 13.44 -2.51
C ASP A 235 -15.32 13.67 -1.57
N ARG A 236 -14.28 14.38 -2.05
CA ARG A 236 -13.12 14.74 -1.22
C ARG A 236 -13.55 15.51 0.03
N LYS A 237 -12.90 15.21 1.14
CA LYS A 237 -13.08 15.80 2.46
C LYS A 237 -11.74 16.23 3.03
N HIS A 238 -11.78 17.09 4.04
CA HIS A 238 -10.57 17.42 4.76
C HIS A 238 -10.26 16.28 5.72
N CYS A 239 -9.04 15.78 5.73
CA CYS A 239 -8.62 14.74 6.67
C CYS A 239 -8.61 15.21 8.14
N THR A 240 -8.76 16.52 8.36
CA THR A 240 -8.94 17.14 9.67
C THR A 240 -10.40 17.21 10.10
N ASP A 241 -11.35 16.80 9.25
CA ASP A 241 -12.76 16.70 9.64
C ASP A 241 -12.89 15.68 10.78
N GLU A 242 -13.74 16.00 11.77
CA GLU A 242 -13.85 15.25 13.03
C GLU A 242 -14.06 13.74 12.79
N GLU A 243 -14.82 13.37 11.77
CA GLU A 243 -15.09 11.96 11.43
C GLU A 243 -13.85 11.12 11.08
N PHE A 244 -12.78 11.73 10.55
CA PHE A 244 -11.52 11.04 10.23
C PHE A 244 -10.52 11.09 11.39
N VAL A 245 -10.60 12.12 12.23
CA VAL A 245 -9.73 12.30 13.40
C VAL A 245 -10.22 11.48 14.60
N LYS A 246 -11.54 11.43 14.81
CA LYS A 246 -12.18 10.82 15.98
C LYS A 246 -11.79 9.34 16.19
N PRO A 247 -11.68 8.48 15.16
CA PRO A 247 -11.22 7.10 15.37
C PRO A 247 -9.84 7.01 16.03
N PHE A 248 -8.93 7.94 15.71
CA PHE A 248 -7.60 7.99 16.34
C PHE A 248 -7.68 8.46 17.79
N THR A 249 -8.40 9.56 18.04
CA THR A 249 -8.49 10.13 19.39
C THR A 249 -9.29 9.26 20.35
N ASP A 250 -10.33 8.57 19.87
CA ASP A 250 -11.07 7.55 20.62
C ASP A 250 -10.17 6.37 21.05
N ALA A 251 -9.18 6.03 20.22
CA ALA A 251 -8.17 5.01 20.53
C ALA A 251 -7.02 5.53 21.43
N GLY A 252 -7.11 6.77 21.91
CA GLY A 252 -6.08 7.39 22.73
C GLY A 252 -4.83 7.82 21.95
N VAL A 253 -4.93 7.92 20.62
CA VAL A 253 -3.84 8.35 19.74
C VAL A 253 -3.98 9.85 19.50
N ALA A 254 -2.95 10.63 19.87
CA ALA A 254 -2.91 12.06 19.57
C ALA A 254 -2.88 12.30 18.06
N PHE A 255 -3.57 13.32 17.54
CA PHE A 255 -3.58 13.66 16.11
C PHE A 255 -3.03 15.07 15.91
N GLU A 256 -2.07 15.24 15.01
CA GLU A 256 -1.45 16.54 14.73
C GLU A 256 -1.68 17.00 13.29
N SER A 257 -2.41 18.11 13.13
CA SER A 257 -2.72 18.68 11.82
C SER A 257 -1.99 20.00 11.53
N ASP A 258 -1.34 20.62 12.53
CA ASP A 258 -0.61 21.86 12.35
C ASP A 258 0.75 21.60 11.70
N CYS A 259 0.85 21.99 10.42
CA CYS A 259 2.07 21.79 9.63
C CYS A 259 3.26 22.62 10.13
N ASP A 260 3.03 23.80 10.70
CA ASP A 260 4.11 24.63 11.25
C ASP A 260 4.63 24.02 12.56
N LYS A 261 3.73 23.44 13.35
CA LYS A 261 4.10 22.65 14.53
C LYS A 261 4.90 21.41 14.13
N LEU A 262 4.42 20.58 13.19
CA LEU A 262 5.16 19.40 12.70
C LEU A 262 6.55 19.75 12.15
N ARG A 263 6.66 20.85 11.38
CA ARG A 263 7.94 21.31 10.82
C ARG A 263 8.93 21.79 11.89
N SER A 264 8.41 22.32 13.00
CA SER A 264 9.23 22.84 14.09
C SER A 264 9.56 21.79 15.16
N MET A 265 8.83 20.69 15.25
CA MET A 265 9.11 19.59 16.18
C MET A 265 10.47 18.93 15.95
N THR A 266 11.16 18.63 17.05
CA THR A 266 12.19 17.58 17.06
C THR A 266 11.55 16.20 17.10
N LEU A 267 12.33 15.15 16.83
CA LEU A 267 11.86 13.78 17.00
C LEU A 267 11.41 13.51 18.44
N ALA A 268 12.16 13.99 19.44
CA ALA A 268 11.79 13.87 20.84
C ALA A 268 10.45 14.57 21.16
N ASP A 269 10.23 15.76 20.61
CA ASP A 269 8.95 16.48 20.79
C ASP A 269 7.79 15.68 20.19
N ALA A 270 7.98 15.10 19.01
CA ALA A 270 6.98 14.29 18.32
C ALA A 270 6.65 13.01 19.09
N MET A 271 7.67 12.30 19.59
CA MET A 271 7.51 11.11 20.44
C MET A 271 6.77 11.45 21.74
N ALA A 272 7.14 12.55 22.41
CA ALA A 272 6.47 12.98 23.63
C ALA A 272 5.01 13.37 23.39
N ALA A 273 4.71 14.06 22.29
CA ALA A 273 3.35 14.46 21.92
C ALA A 273 2.45 13.29 21.51
N SER A 274 3.05 12.15 21.15
CA SER A 274 2.36 10.96 20.64
C SER A 274 2.45 9.75 21.57
N ALA A 275 2.87 9.97 22.81
CA ALA A 275 2.99 8.92 23.81
C ALA A 275 1.62 8.31 24.11
N LEU A 276 1.55 6.99 23.99
CA LEU A 276 0.38 6.19 24.29
C LEU A 276 0.40 5.75 25.76
N SER A 277 -0.79 5.51 26.32
CA SER A 277 -0.93 5.04 27.71
C SER A 277 -0.29 3.67 27.97
N ASN A 278 -0.05 2.87 26.92
CA ASN A 278 0.59 1.56 26.98
C ASN A 278 2.11 1.59 26.73
N GLY A 279 2.73 2.77 26.59
CA GLY A 279 4.19 2.93 26.48
C GLY A 279 4.76 3.12 25.07
N GLY A 280 3.94 2.96 24.01
CA GLY A 280 4.35 3.21 22.62
C GLY A 280 4.26 4.67 22.19
N THR A 281 4.79 5.00 21.01
CA THR A 281 4.63 6.33 20.40
C THR A 281 4.06 6.25 18.99
N TRP A 282 2.94 6.95 18.75
CA TRP A 282 2.18 6.85 17.50
C TRP A 282 1.59 8.20 17.09
N LEU A 283 2.05 8.80 15.99
CA LEU A 283 1.63 10.12 15.52
C LEU A 283 0.97 10.07 14.13
N PRO A 284 -0.38 10.07 14.05
CA PRO A 284 -1.11 10.44 12.87
C PRO A 284 -0.99 11.95 12.62
N SER A 285 -0.72 12.26 11.36
CA SER A 285 -0.52 13.61 10.86
C SER A 285 -1.20 13.76 9.51
N MET A 286 -1.61 14.98 9.18
CA MET A 286 -2.15 15.26 7.85
C MET A 286 -1.04 15.37 6.81
N ALA A 287 -1.19 14.65 5.69
CA ALA A 287 -0.33 14.86 4.52
C ALA A 287 -0.76 16.15 3.81
N THR A 288 0.16 17.08 3.59
CA THR A 288 -0.12 18.21 2.70
C THR A 288 -0.34 17.68 1.28
N ALA A 289 -1.57 17.82 0.77
CA ALA A 289 -1.94 17.47 -0.60
C ALA A 289 -1.28 18.39 -1.64
#